data_AF-A0A6N2TWZ2-F1
#
_entry.id   AF-A0A6N2TWZ2-F1
#
_cell.length_a   1.000
_cell.length_b   1.000
_cell.length_c   1.000
_cell.angle_alpha   90.00
_cell.angle_beta   90.00
_cell.angle_gamma   90.00
#
_symmetry.space_group_name_H-M   'P 1'
#
loop_
_entity.id
_entity.type
_entity.pdbx_description
1 polymer ?
#
loop_
_entity_poly.entity_id
_entity_poly.type
_entity_poly.pdbx_seq_one_letter_code
_entity_poly.pdbx_strand_id
1 'polypeptide(L)'
;MTGRYKRIVINGKSILEHRYIMQQYIGRELHSYEQVHHINGNRFDNRIENLMIVTQKEHDEIHKWKYSKTKHCVICGKEFEPYESKRKAGKVCSKECKIKLDIIHASKRKRPIVQMDMNGNTIQRWDSARDCMNNTGFFESNICKCCNGKICSYKGYVWKYA
;
A
#
# COMPACT_ATOMS: atom_id res chain seq x y z
N MET A 1 -4.74 0.88 9.70
CA MET A 1 -5.20 -0.43 9.20
C MET A 1 -6.28 -0.21 8.15
N THR A 2 -6.09 -0.70 6.93
CA THR A 2 -7.08 -0.64 5.84
C THR A 2 -8.01 -1.85 5.93
N GLY A 3 -8.90 -1.84 6.93
CA GLY A 3 -9.96 -2.84 7.07
C GLY A 3 -11.19 -2.44 6.27
N ARG A 4 -11.84 -3.42 5.62
CA ARG A 4 -13.20 -3.27 5.07
C ARG A 4 -14.18 -3.10 6.24
N TYR A 5 -15.23 -2.31 6.04
CA TYR A 5 -16.30 -2.15 7.03
C TYR A 5 -16.98 -3.49 7.34
N LYS A 6 -17.44 -3.67 8.59
CA LYS A 6 -18.21 -4.85 8.99
C LYS A 6 -19.54 -4.91 8.24
N ARG A 7 -19.90 -6.12 7.79
CA ARG A 7 -21.13 -6.41 7.03
C ARG A 7 -22.00 -7.40 7.79
N ILE A 8 -23.30 -7.28 7.64
CA ILE A 8 -24.32 -8.20 8.15
C ILE A 8 -25.21 -8.66 7.00
N VAL A 9 -25.95 -9.76 7.20
CA VAL A 9 -26.91 -10.27 6.20
C VAL A 9 -28.31 -10.04 6.73
N ILE A 10 -29.15 -9.35 5.96
CA ILE A 10 -30.56 -9.11 6.27
C ILE A 10 -31.36 -9.47 5.02
N ASN A 11 -32.35 -10.36 5.15
CA ASN A 11 -33.19 -10.82 4.04
C ASN A 11 -32.35 -11.29 2.82
N GLY A 12 -31.27 -12.03 3.09
CA GLY A 12 -30.34 -12.52 2.07
C GLY A 12 -29.42 -11.47 1.44
N LYS A 13 -29.54 -10.19 1.79
CA LYS A 13 -28.70 -9.11 1.27
C LYS A 13 -27.60 -8.75 2.26
N SER A 14 -26.37 -8.61 1.76
CA SER A 14 -25.24 -8.15 2.57
C SER A 14 -25.23 -6.63 2.69
N ILE A 15 -25.35 -6.10 3.91
CA ILE A 15 -25.49 -4.67 4.22
C ILE A 15 -24.33 -4.23 5.13
N LEU A 16 -23.93 -2.96 5.04
CA LEU A 16 -22.96 -2.35 5.96
C LEU A 16 -23.59 -2.18 7.35
N GLU A 17 -22.99 -2.79 8.37
CA GLU A 17 -23.58 -2.84 9.72
C GLU A 17 -23.81 -1.44 10.31
N HIS A 18 -22.81 -0.55 10.22
CA HIS A 18 -22.92 0.82 10.74
C HIS A 18 -24.04 1.64 10.08
N ARG A 19 -24.31 1.42 8.78
CA ARG A 19 -25.44 2.08 8.10
C ARG A 19 -26.77 1.52 8.59
N TYR A 20 -26.85 0.20 8.75
CA TYR A 20 -28.06 -0.43 9.25
C TYR A 20 -28.39 0.03 10.68
N ILE A 21 -27.43 0.03 11.60
CA ILE A 21 -27.60 0.52 12.98
C ILE A 21 -28.09 1.97 12.97
N MET A 22 -27.46 2.84 12.17
CA MET A 22 -27.88 4.24 12.08
C MET A 22 -29.31 4.39 11.54
N GLN A 23 -29.70 3.62 10.50
CA GLN A 23 -31.07 3.61 9.97
C GLN A 23 -32.10 3.19 11.02
N GLN A 24 -31.80 2.16 11.82
CA GLN A 24 -32.69 1.73 12.91
C GLN A 24 -32.81 2.83 13.97
N TYR A 25 -31.71 3.49 14.31
CA TYR A 25 -31.70 4.56 15.31
C TYR A 25 -32.52 5.80 14.89
N ILE A 26 -32.41 6.23 13.63
CA ILE A 26 -33.17 7.40 13.12
C ILE A 26 -34.59 7.06 12.67
N GLY A 27 -34.95 5.77 12.60
CA GLY A 27 -36.28 5.31 12.18
C GLY A 27 -36.62 5.54 10.70
N ARG A 28 -35.61 5.76 9.83
CA ARG A 28 -35.80 5.92 8.38
C ARG A 28 -34.60 5.41 7.59
N GLU A 29 -34.77 5.24 6.28
CA GLU A 29 -33.64 4.97 5.39
C GLU A 29 -32.70 6.18 5.29
N LEU A 30 -31.40 5.89 5.15
CA LEU A 30 -30.40 6.93 4.88
C LEU A 30 -30.53 7.36 3.42
N HIS A 31 -30.51 8.66 3.19
CA HIS A 31 -30.42 9.21 1.84
C HIS A 31 -29.08 8.85 1.19
N SER A 32 -29.04 8.93 -0.14
CA SER A 32 -27.83 8.64 -0.93
C SER A 32 -26.66 9.58 -0.61
N TYR A 33 -26.93 10.80 -0.18
CA TYR A 33 -25.94 11.80 0.21
C TYR A 33 -25.51 11.74 1.68
N GLU A 34 -26.17 10.90 2.50
CA GLU A 34 -25.86 10.71 3.91
C GLU A 34 -24.80 9.62 4.09
N GLN A 35 -23.70 10.00 4.72
CA GLN A 35 -22.63 9.10 5.15
C GLN A 35 -22.64 8.93 6.65
N VAL A 36 -22.27 7.74 7.10
CA VAL A 36 -22.10 7.43 8.51
C VAL A 36 -20.62 7.45 8.82
N HIS A 37 -20.21 8.38 9.67
CA HIS A 37 -18.84 8.58 10.10
C HIS A 37 -18.60 7.96 11.49
N HIS A 38 -17.45 7.29 11.65
CA HIS A 38 -16.99 6.78 12.94
C HIS A 38 -16.17 7.85 13.67
N ILE A 39 -16.71 8.41 14.75
CA ILE A 39 -16.13 9.55 15.49
C ILE A 39 -14.71 9.24 15.97
N ASN A 40 -14.48 8.04 16.56
CA ASN A 40 -13.16 7.62 17.01
C ASN A 40 -12.23 7.10 15.90
N GLY A 41 -12.69 7.08 14.65
CA GLY A 41 -11.95 6.56 13.49
C GLY A 41 -11.78 5.03 13.45
N ASN A 42 -12.29 4.29 14.43
CA ASN A 42 -12.31 2.83 14.46
C ASN A 42 -13.56 2.30 13.73
N ARG A 43 -13.33 1.75 12.53
CA ARG A 43 -14.38 1.25 11.62
C ARG A 43 -15.13 0.00 12.11
N PHE A 44 -14.68 -0.60 13.21
CA PHE A 44 -15.31 -1.77 13.82
C PHE A 44 -16.13 -1.42 15.06
N ASP A 45 -15.99 -0.20 15.60
CA ASP A 45 -16.78 0.26 16.73
C ASP A 45 -18.09 0.87 16.22
N ASN A 46 -19.12 0.03 16.07
CA ASN A 46 -20.41 0.41 15.51
C ASN A 46 -21.47 0.74 16.58
N ARG A 47 -21.04 1.04 17.81
CA ARG A 47 -21.96 1.55 18.84
C ARG A 47 -22.50 2.90 18.40
N ILE A 48 -23.79 3.15 18.66
CA ILE A 48 -24.46 4.32 18.09
C ILE A 48 -23.83 5.64 18.54
N GLU A 49 -23.31 5.70 19.76
CA GLU A 49 -22.59 6.85 20.31
C GLU A 49 -21.27 7.17 19.58
N ASN A 50 -20.75 6.24 18.79
CA ASN A 50 -19.55 6.41 17.97
C ASN A 50 -19.86 6.71 16.49
N LEU A 51 -21.14 6.79 16.12
CA LEU A 51 -21.57 7.01 14.74
C LEU A 51 -22.26 8.38 14.61
N MET A 52 -22.00 9.08 13.50
CA MET A 52 -22.71 10.31 13.17
C MET A 52 -23.06 10.35 11.67
N ILE A 53 -24.21 10.95 11.34
CA ILE A 53 -24.58 11.23 9.95
C ILE A 53 -23.91 12.53 9.52
N VAL A 54 -23.24 12.49 8.38
CA VAL A 54 -22.60 13.64 7.75
C VAL A 54 -22.84 13.61 6.25
N THR A 55 -22.83 14.78 5.65
CA THR A 55 -22.70 14.94 4.20
C THR A 55 -21.28 14.54 3.75
N GLN A 56 -21.11 14.33 2.43
CA GLN A 56 -19.77 14.13 1.85
C GLN A 56 -18.81 15.27 2.19
N LYS A 57 -19.29 16.52 2.13
CA LYS A 57 -18.46 17.70 2.42
C LYS A 57 -17.98 17.70 3.87
N GLU A 58 -18.88 17.48 4.83
CA GLU A 58 -18.53 17.42 6.26
C GLU A 58 -17.59 16.25 6.55
N HIS A 59 -17.84 15.08 5.95
CA HIS A 59 -16.95 13.93 6.08
C HIS A 59 -15.52 14.28 5.62
N ASP A 60 -15.38 14.98 4.49
CA ASP A 60 -14.08 15.41 3.99
C ASP A 60 -13.41 16.42 4.93
N GLU A 61 -14.15 17.41 5.46
CA GLU A 61 -13.63 18.35 6.47
C GLU A 61 -13.10 17.63 7.72
N ILE A 62 -13.82 16.61 8.21
CA ILE A 62 -13.36 15.82 9.37
C ILE A 62 -12.01 15.14 9.08
N HIS A 63 -11.78 14.64 7.86
CA HIS A 63 -10.53 13.97 7.52
C HIS A 63 -9.39 14.92 7.12
N LYS A 64 -9.63 16.21 6.88
CA LYS A 64 -8.57 17.19 6.56
C LYS A 64 -7.55 17.36 7.70
N TRP A 65 -8.03 17.34 8.94
CA TRP A 65 -7.22 17.60 10.14
C TRP A 65 -6.48 16.36 10.68
N LYS A 66 -6.63 15.20 10.03
CA LYS A 66 -6.03 13.95 10.47
C LYS A 66 -4.50 13.94 10.46
N TYR A 67 -3.88 14.81 9.66
CA TYR A 67 -2.44 14.83 9.46
C TYR A 67 -1.88 16.23 9.74
N SER A 68 -0.75 16.28 10.47
CA SER A 68 -0.04 17.52 10.77
C SER A 68 0.23 18.34 9.50
N LYS A 69 0.10 19.67 9.64
CA LYS A 69 0.40 20.65 8.58
C LYS A 69 1.88 20.63 8.21
N THR A 70 2.76 20.51 9.21
CA THR A 70 4.22 20.43 9.05
C THR A 70 4.73 19.00 9.25
N LYS A 71 5.83 18.67 8.58
CA LYS A 71 6.55 17.39 8.69
C LYS A 71 8.05 17.60 8.60
N HIS A 72 8.79 16.60 9.09
CA HIS A 72 10.23 16.53 8.91
C HIS A 72 10.57 15.62 7.73
N CYS A 73 11.47 16.09 6.86
CA CYS A 73 11.93 15.33 5.70
C CYS A 73 12.71 14.09 6.15
N VAL A 74 12.33 12.90 5.68
CA VAL A 74 13.02 11.65 6.05
C VAL A 74 14.43 11.52 5.46
N ILE A 75 14.84 12.46 4.59
CA ILE A 75 16.15 12.45 3.93
C ILE A 75 17.11 13.49 4.51
N CYS A 76 16.65 14.71 4.76
CA CYS A 76 17.51 15.80 5.24
C CYS A 76 17.10 16.37 6.60
N GLY A 77 16.04 15.87 7.22
CA GLY A 77 15.53 16.37 8.50
C GLY A 77 14.78 17.70 8.42
N LYS A 78 14.92 18.47 7.33
CA LYS A 78 14.29 19.79 7.19
C LYS A 78 12.78 19.74 7.41
N GLU A 79 12.25 20.68 8.19
CA GLU A 79 10.82 20.90 8.33
C GLU A 79 10.22 21.46 7.04
N PHE A 80 9.06 20.94 6.62
CA PHE A 80 8.35 21.38 5.44
C PHE A 80 6.83 21.20 5.57
N GLU A 81 6.08 22.01 4.83
CA GLU A 81 4.63 21.89 4.71
C GLU A 81 4.26 21.21 3.38
N PRO A 82 3.88 19.91 3.38
CA PRO A 82 3.34 19.29 2.18
C PRO A 82 2.02 19.93 1.76
N TYR A 83 1.75 19.96 0.45
CA TYR A 83 0.44 20.29 -0.08
C TYR A 83 -0.65 19.47 0.62
N GLU A 84 -1.84 20.05 0.83
CA GLU A 84 -2.91 19.45 1.62
C GLU A 84 -3.22 18.01 1.22
N SER A 85 -3.40 17.75 -0.08
CA SER A 85 -3.67 16.39 -0.61
C SER A 85 -2.51 15.41 -0.42
N LYS A 86 -1.31 15.92 -0.12
CA LYS A 86 -0.09 15.13 0.12
C LYS A 86 0.26 15.04 1.60
N ARG A 87 -0.48 15.66 2.52
CA ARG A 87 -0.20 15.56 3.97
C ARG A 87 -0.19 14.13 4.48
N LYS A 88 -1.01 13.23 3.92
CA LYS A 88 -0.95 11.79 4.26
C LYS A 88 0.35 11.13 3.80
N ALA A 89 0.69 11.28 2.52
CA ALA A 89 1.73 10.48 1.85
C ALA A 89 3.12 11.15 1.77
N GLY A 90 3.19 12.46 1.93
CA GLY A 90 4.41 13.26 1.81
C GLY A 90 5.43 12.88 2.90
N LYS A 91 6.67 12.61 2.46
CA LYS A 91 7.80 12.21 3.31
C LYS A 91 9.04 13.10 3.15
N VAL A 92 9.09 13.91 2.09
CA VAL A 92 10.29 14.65 1.68
C VAL A 92 9.95 16.08 1.31
N CYS A 93 10.89 16.98 1.54
CA CYS A 93 10.70 18.43 1.36
C CYS A 93 10.91 18.92 -0.08
N SER A 94 11.58 18.14 -0.95
CA SER A 94 11.96 18.60 -2.29
C SER A 94 12.09 17.47 -3.30
N LYS A 95 12.23 17.83 -4.59
CA LYS A 95 12.48 16.87 -5.68
C LYS A 95 13.80 16.14 -5.51
N GLU A 96 14.83 16.82 -5.04
CA GLU A 96 16.16 16.25 -4.78
C GLU A 96 16.08 15.20 -3.66
N CYS A 97 15.38 15.52 -2.56
CA CYS A 97 15.15 14.55 -1.49
C CYS A 97 14.28 13.37 -1.97
N LYS A 98 13.33 13.61 -2.88
CA LYS A 98 12.54 12.54 -3.49
C LYS A 98 13.40 11.57 -4.30
N ILE A 99 14.31 12.07 -5.13
CA ILE A 99 15.25 11.24 -5.91
C ILE A 99 16.11 10.38 -4.96
N LYS A 100 16.67 10.99 -3.91
CA LYS A 100 17.46 10.26 -2.90
C LYS A 100 16.64 9.14 -2.23
N LEU A 101 15.39 9.44 -1.84
CA LEU A 101 14.51 8.44 -1.24
C LEU A 101 14.20 7.29 -2.21
N ASP A 102 14.00 7.58 -3.49
CA ASP A 102 13.70 6.56 -4.50
C ASP A 102 14.90 5.65 -4.78
N ILE A 103 16.14 6.19 -4.77
CA ILE A 103 17.36 5.38 -4.85
C ILE A 103 17.46 4.43 -3.65
N ILE A 104 17.21 4.91 -2.43
CA ILE A 104 17.23 4.09 -1.21
C ILE A 104 16.16 2.98 -1.28
N HIS A 105 14.97 3.29 -1.77
CA HIS A 105 13.92 2.28 -1.92
C HIS A 105 14.26 1.27 -3.04
N ALA A 106 14.86 1.72 -4.14
CA ALA A 106 15.28 0.84 -5.22
C ALA A 106 16.37 -0.14 -4.75
N SER A 107 17.36 0.33 -3.99
CA SER A 107 18.41 -0.55 -3.45
C SER A 107 17.83 -1.60 -2.49
N LYS A 108 16.90 -1.21 -1.61
CA LYS A 108 16.21 -2.15 -0.70
C LYS A 108 15.34 -3.19 -1.40
N ARG A 109 14.89 -2.91 -2.63
CA ARG A 109 14.10 -3.86 -3.45
C ARG A 109 14.96 -4.77 -4.31
N LYS A 110 16.27 -4.52 -4.44
CA LYS A 110 17.16 -5.41 -5.17
C LYS A 110 17.12 -6.78 -4.51
N ARG A 111 16.88 -7.81 -5.32
CA ARG A 111 16.88 -9.21 -4.91
C ARG A 111 18.03 -9.89 -5.63
N PRO A 112 19.16 -10.11 -4.95
CA PRO A 112 20.30 -10.80 -5.55
C PRO A 112 19.88 -12.18 -6.02
N ILE A 113 20.55 -12.66 -7.07
CA ILE A 113 20.29 -13.97 -7.65
C ILE A 113 21.58 -14.75 -7.81
N VAL A 114 21.46 -16.07 -7.82
CA VAL A 114 22.55 -16.99 -8.08
C VAL A 114 22.23 -17.74 -9.37
N GLN A 115 23.22 -17.78 -10.26
CA GLN A 115 23.26 -18.62 -11.44
C GLN A 115 24.00 -19.91 -11.11
N MET A 116 23.37 -21.05 -11.37
CA MET A 116 23.95 -22.37 -11.13
C MET A 116 23.96 -23.17 -12.43
N ASP A 117 24.87 -24.14 -12.50
CA ASP A 117 24.81 -25.19 -13.51
C ASP A 117 23.58 -26.12 -13.29
N MET A 118 23.37 -27.06 -14.20
CA MET A 118 22.27 -28.03 -14.10
C MET A 118 22.43 -29.04 -12.96
N ASN A 119 23.63 -29.16 -12.38
CA ASN A 119 23.94 -30.00 -11.24
C ASN A 119 23.73 -29.27 -9.89
N GLY A 120 23.43 -27.97 -9.92
CA GLY A 120 23.23 -27.14 -8.74
C GLY A 120 24.50 -26.47 -8.19
N ASN A 121 25.63 -26.55 -8.90
CA ASN A 121 26.84 -25.84 -8.49
C ASN A 121 26.71 -24.35 -8.85
N THR A 122 27.05 -23.48 -7.90
CA THR A 122 27.05 -22.03 -8.11
C THR A 122 28.14 -21.62 -9.11
N ILE A 123 27.73 -20.95 -10.18
CA ILE A 123 28.63 -20.36 -11.17
C ILE A 123 28.91 -18.90 -10.81
N GLN A 124 27.85 -18.12 -10.57
CA GLN A 124 27.96 -16.68 -10.37
C GLN A 124 26.82 -16.13 -9.51
N ARG A 125 27.12 -15.09 -8.73
CA ARG A 125 26.14 -14.29 -8.01
C ARG A 125 26.00 -12.93 -8.69
N TRP A 126 24.77 -12.45 -8.77
CA TRP A 126 24.41 -11.17 -9.36
C TRP A 126 23.67 -10.31 -8.34
N ASP A 127 23.87 -8.99 -8.41
CA ASP A 127 23.20 -8.06 -7.49
C ASP A 127 21.68 -8.03 -7.70
N SER A 128 21.23 -8.35 -8.91
CA SER A 128 19.83 -8.53 -9.26
C SER A 128 19.67 -9.23 -10.62
N ALA A 129 18.44 -9.65 -10.94
CA ALA A 129 18.14 -10.14 -12.28
C ALA A 129 18.31 -9.06 -13.37
N ARG A 130 18.05 -7.78 -13.05
CA ARG A 130 18.35 -6.66 -13.96
C ARG A 130 19.84 -6.51 -14.23
N ASP A 131 20.64 -6.65 -13.19
CA ASP A 131 22.11 -6.61 -13.28
C ASP A 131 22.63 -7.74 -14.18
N CYS A 132 22.13 -8.97 -13.99
CA CYS A 132 22.42 -10.07 -14.90
C CYS A 132 22.03 -9.76 -16.35
N MET A 133 20.84 -9.19 -16.60
CA MET A 133 20.41 -8.82 -17.94
C MET A 133 21.36 -7.81 -18.60
N ASN A 134 21.83 -6.81 -17.86
CA ASN A 134 22.70 -5.77 -18.40
C ASN A 134 24.07 -6.31 -18.82
N ASN A 135 24.57 -7.34 -18.14
CA ASN A 135 25.88 -7.93 -18.42
C ASN A 135 25.83 -9.07 -19.46
N THR A 136 24.71 -9.80 -19.54
CA THR A 136 24.60 -11.03 -20.37
C THR A 136 23.58 -10.95 -21.49
N GLY A 137 22.66 -9.97 -21.45
CA GLY A 137 21.47 -9.92 -22.32
C GLY A 137 20.36 -10.89 -21.91
N PHE A 138 20.50 -11.66 -20.82
CA PHE A 138 19.49 -12.61 -20.38
C PHE A 138 18.29 -11.89 -19.75
N PHE A 139 17.13 -12.00 -20.40
CA PHE A 139 15.91 -11.34 -19.93
C PHE A 139 15.55 -11.66 -18.47
N GLU A 140 15.52 -10.61 -17.64
CA GLU A 140 15.16 -10.65 -16.22
C GLU A 140 13.81 -11.33 -15.96
N SER A 141 12.84 -11.21 -16.86
CA SER A 141 11.52 -11.81 -16.70
C SER A 141 11.59 -13.34 -16.66
N ASN A 142 12.43 -13.96 -17.49
CA ASN A 142 12.62 -15.41 -17.50
C ASN A 142 13.49 -15.87 -16.32
N ILE A 143 14.52 -15.09 -15.97
CA ILE A 143 15.31 -15.35 -14.75
C ILE A 143 14.40 -15.33 -13.52
N CYS A 144 13.54 -14.32 -13.37
CA CYS A 144 12.58 -14.24 -12.28
C CYS A 144 11.56 -15.39 -12.30
N LYS A 145 11.08 -15.83 -13.48
CA LYS A 145 10.23 -17.02 -13.56
C LYS A 145 10.96 -18.26 -13.02
N CYS A 146 12.24 -18.40 -13.33
CA CYS A 146 13.06 -19.50 -12.83
C CYS A 146 13.24 -19.41 -11.31
N CYS A 147 13.63 -18.25 -10.79
CA CYS A 147 13.78 -18.05 -9.33
C CYS A 147 12.47 -18.25 -8.54
N ASN A 148 11.32 -18.02 -9.16
CA ASN A 148 9.99 -18.27 -8.57
C ASN A 148 9.48 -19.70 -8.80
N GLY A 149 10.27 -20.59 -9.41
CA GLY A 149 9.89 -21.99 -9.66
C GLY A 149 8.86 -22.19 -10.77
N LYS A 150 8.60 -21.18 -11.62
CA LYS A 150 7.65 -21.29 -12.74
C LYS A 150 8.24 -22.00 -13.96
N ILE A 151 9.57 -21.98 -14.10
CA ILE A 151 10.33 -22.73 -15.10
C ILE A 151 11.55 -23.34 -14.41
N CYS A 152 11.96 -24.54 -14.84
CA CYS A 152 13.05 -25.27 -14.17
C CYS A 152 14.44 -24.69 -14.46
N SER A 153 14.63 -24.15 -15.67
CA SER A 153 15.90 -23.59 -16.13
C SER A 153 15.67 -22.52 -17.20
N TYR A 154 16.64 -21.63 -17.39
CA TYR A 154 16.66 -20.67 -18.49
C TYR A 154 18.09 -20.51 -19.03
N LYS A 155 18.22 -20.58 -20.37
CA LYS A 155 19.52 -20.53 -21.08
C LYS A 155 20.54 -21.59 -20.61
N GLY A 156 20.06 -22.76 -20.19
CA GLY A 156 20.92 -23.86 -19.72
C GLY A 156 21.39 -23.72 -18.26
N TYR A 157 20.83 -22.77 -17.50
CA TYR A 157 21.19 -22.52 -16.11
C TYR A 157 19.97 -22.59 -15.19
N VAL A 158 20.21 -22.95 -13.93
CA VAL A 158 19.23 -22.84 -12.85
C VAL A 158 19.43 -21.50 -12.14
N TRP A 159 18.35 -20.79 -11.88
CA TRP A 159 18.37 -19.47 -11.25
C TRP A 159 17.61 -19.50 -9.95
N LYS A 160 18.20 -18.98 -8.87
CA LYS A 160 17.53 -18.83 -7.58
C LYS A 160 17.79 -17.45 -7.00
N TYR A 161 16.88 -16.97 -6.17
CA TYR A 161 17.18 -15.84 -5.30
C TYR A 161 18.27 -16.26 -4.29
N ALA A 162 19.24 -15.38 -4.08
CA ALA A 162 20.31 -15.58 -3.11
C ALA A 162 19.85 -15.30 -1.67
#